data_AF-A0A9X9LB52-F1
#
_entry.id   AF-A0A9X9LB52-F1
#
_cell.length_a   1.000
_cell.length_b   1.000
_cell.length_c   1.000
_cell.angle_alpha   90.00
_cell.angle_beta   90.00
_cell.angle_gamma   90.00
#
_symmetry.space_group_name_H-M   'P 1'
#
loop_
_entity.id
_entity.type
_entity.pdbx_description
1 polymer ?
#
loop_
_entity_poly.entity_id
_entity_poly.type
_entity_poly.pdbx_seq_one_letter_code
_entity_poly.pdbx_strand_id
1 'polypeptide(L)'
;MPSSRVTQIIVTPSVGTNDGLTTATLVDDIVKLCCPSSFALGMKSLLKEIYSSECKPLNILASLESLEHHAIAGTFPPQILESFKTPKFQFSTTFTNSGDHQASLVGLENTVSECRGSVLARFIEMKKMGLETYATMLTIRAFRQKIEATVKTTFDTLNFQGVEPCPEYLIKDREDTFTNGPSICQRATIIARGDCMAENARKKRKLQHKVDSDVTMTESGPSDITKTIRDEMEKMFKK
;
A
#
# COMPACT_ATOMS: atom_id res chain seq x y z
N MET A 1 -32.81 -49.03 -3.37
CA MET A 1 -31.60 -48.77 -4.20
C MET A 1 -31.33 -47.27 -4.19
N PRO A 2 -30.19 -46.79 -3.67
CA PRO A 2 -29.90 -45.36 -3.67
C PRO A 2 -29.31 -44.94 -5.02
N SER A 3 -29.94 -43.93 -5.62
CA SER A 3 -29.55 -43.30 -6.88
C SER A 3 -28.19 -42.62 -6.74
N SER A 4 -27.16 -43.19 -7.34
CA SER A 4 -25.85 -42.55 -7.49
C SER A 4 -26.00 -41.34 -8.41
N ARG A 5 -25.99 -40.13 -7.82
CA ARG A 5 -25.90 -38.89 -8.59
C ARG A 5 -24.46 -38.73 -9.05
N VAL A 6 -24.21 -39.10 -10.30
CA VAL A 6 -22.96 -38.80 -11.00
C VAL A 6 -22.93 -37.30 -11.24
N THR A 7 -22.14 -36.58 -10.44
CA THR A 7 -21.87 -35.16 -10.66
C THR A 7 -21.01 -35.05 -11.92
N GLN A 8 -21.55 -34.45 -12.99
CA GLN A 8 -20.78 -34.16 -14.19
C GLN A 8 -19.59 -33.25 -13.85
N ILE A 9 -18.37 -33.76 -14.03
CA ILE A 9 -17.15 -32.96 -14.01
C ILE A 9 -17.16 -32.14 -15.30
N ILE A 10 -17.51 -30.86 -15.19
CA ILE A 10 -17.37 -29.92 -16.30
C ILE A 10 -15.86 -29.70 -16.51
N VAL A 11 -15.31 -30.38 -17.50
CA VAL A 11 -13.94 -30.15 -17.97
C VAL A 11 -13.96 -28.85 -18.76
N THR A 12 -13.73 -27.73 -18.08
CA THR A 12 -13.40 -26.48 -18.75
C THR A 12 -12.10 -26.68 -19.53
N PRO A 13 -12.04 -26.32 -20.83
CA PRO A 13 -10.80 -26.45 -21.60
C PRO A 13 -9.69 -25.67 -20.89
N SER A 14 -8.55 -26.33 -20.66
CA SER A 14 -7.39 -25.70 -20.05
C SER A 14 -6.86 -24.66 -21.03
N VAL A 15 -7.20 -23.40 -20.79
CA VAL A 15 -6.47 -22.27 -21.36
C VAL A 15 -5.01 -22.47 -20.97
N GLY A 16 -4.09 -22.46 -21.94
CA GLY A 16 -2.68 -22.64 -21.65
C GLY A 16 -2.25 -21.66 -20.57
N THR A 17 -1.39 -22.08 -19.63
CA THR A 17 -1.05 -21.28 -18.44
C THR A 17 -0.58 -19.86 -18.80
N ASN A 18 0.07 -19.69 -19.95
CA ASN A 18 0.50 -18.39 -20.48
C ASN A 18 -0.66 -17.48 -20.91
N ASP A 19 -1.71 -18.03 -21.51
CA ASP A 19 -2.91 -17.29 -21.93
C ASP A 19 -3.78 -16.92 -20.71
N GLY A 20 -3.81 -17.80 -19.69
CA GLY A 20 -4.47 -17.51 -18.42
C GLY A 20 -3.79 -16.37 -17.65
N LEU A 21 -2.45 -16.34 -17.64
CA LEU A 21 -1.68 -15.31 -16.93
C LEU A 21 -1.83 -13.92 -17.56
N THR A 22 -1.94 -13.82 -18.88
CA THR A 22 -2.09 -12.52 -19.56
C THR A 22 -3.48 -11.92 -19.37
N THR A 23 -4.51 -12.77 -19.33
CA THR A 23 -5.92 -12.37 -19.18
C THR A 23 -6.35 -12.13 -17.73
N ALA A 24 -5.68 -12.73 -16.76
CA ALA A 24 -6.02 -12.57 -15.34
C ALA A 24 -5.82 -11.13 -14.86
N THR A 25 -6.90 -10.51 -14.36
CA THR A 25 -6.90 -9.14 -13.82
C THR A 25 -6.95 -9.09 -12.30
N LEU A 26 -7.42 -10.16 -11.67
CA LEU A 26 -7.51 -10.32 -10.23
C LEU A 26 -6.74 -11.56 -9.76
N VAL A 27 -6.40 -11.60 -8.47
CA VAL A 27 -5.79 -12.80 -7.84
C VAL A 27 -6.70 -14.02 -7.99
N ASP A 28 -8.01 -13.84 -7.85
CA ASP A 28 -8.98 -14.93 -8.02
C ASP A 28 -9.04 -15.44 -9.48
N ASP A 29 -8.79 -14.58 -10.47
CA ASP A 29 -8.69 -14.98 -11.87
C ASP A 29 -7.45 -15.86 -12.08
N ILE A 30 -6.31 -15.49 -11.49
CA ILE A 30 -5.08 -16.29 -11.56
C ILE A 30 -5.34 -17.69 -10.99
N VAL A 31 -5.96 -17.77 -9.82
CA VAL A 31 -6.26 -19.06 -9.17
C VAL A 31 -7.17 -19.91 -10.05
N LYS A 32 -8.21 -19.30 -10.64
CA LYS A 32 -9.18 -20.00 -11.48
C LYS A 32 -8.59 -20.48 -12.81
N LEU A 33 -7.72 -19.69 -13.43
CA LEU A 33 -7.24 -19.93 -14.80
C LEU A 33 -5.90 -20.66 -14.86
N CYS A 34 -5.07 -20.55 -13.82
CA CYS A 34 -3.67 -20.99 -13.88
C CYS A 34 -3.28 -22.00 -12.79
N CYS A 35 -4.07 -22.15 -11.72
CA CYS A 35 -3.76 -23.10 -10.66
C CYS A 35 -4.52 -24.42 -10.87
N PRO A 36 -3.85 -25.57 -10.76
CA PRO A 36 -4.53 -26.86 -10.69
C PRO A 36 -5.51 -26.89 -9.53
N SER A 37 -6.68 -27.51 -9.74
CA SER A 37 -7.79 -27.50 -8.78
C SER A 37 -7.39 -28.02 -7.40
N SER A 38 -6.51 -29.03 -7.35
CA SER A 38 -5.97 -29.64 -6.13
C SER A 38 -5.18 -28.65 -5.26
N PHE A 39 -4.47 -27.70 -5.88
CA PHE A 39 -3.60 -26.73 -5.18
C PHE A 39 -4.18 -25.32 -5.12
N ALA A 40 -5.34 -25.09 -5.75
CA ALA A 40 -5.95 -23.78 -5.90
C ALA A 40 -6.15 -23.06 -4.55
N LEU A 41 -6.58 -23.76 -3.50
CA LEU A 41 -6.80 -23.17 -2.17
C LEU A 41 -5.49 -22.68 -1.53
N GLY A 42 -4.46 -23.53 -1.50
CA GLY A 42 -3.15 -23.20 -0.95
C GLY A 42 -2.51 -22.05 -1.71
N MET A 43 -2.53 -22.13 -3.05
CA MET A 43 -2.03 -21.08 -3.92
C MET A 43 -2.79 -19.77 -3.74
N LYS A 44 -4.12 -19.79 -3.57
CA LYS A 44 -4.91 -18.58 -3.30
C LYS A 44 -4.45 -17.86 -2.04
N SER A 45 -4.17 -18.59 -0.96
CA SER A 45 -3.65 -18.00 0.27
C SER A 45 -2.28 -17.35 0.05
N LEU A 46 -1.38 -18.06 -0.62
CA LEU A 46 -0.04 -17.56 -0.95
C LEU A 46 -0.09 -16.31 -1.85
N LEU A 47 -0.91 -16.32 -2.90
CA LEU A 47 -1.01 -15.19 -3.83
C LEU A 47 -1.59 -13.94 -3.16
N LYS A 48 -2.54 -14.10 -2.22
CA LYS A 48 -3.02 -12.97 -1.39
C LYS A 48 -1.91 -12.40 -0.50
N GLU A 49 -1.08 -13.25 0.09
CA GLU A 49 0.07 -12.83 0.88
C GLU A 49 1.06 -12.04 0.03
N ILE A 50 1.42 -12.55 -1.16
CA ILE A 50 2.32 -11.88 -2.12
C ILE A 50 1.73 -10.55 -2.55
N TYR A 51 0.46 -10.52 -2.95
CA TYR A 51 -0.26 -9.29 -3.32
C TYR A 51 -0.16 -8.24 -2.20
N SER A 52 -0.46 -8.63 -0.96
CA SER A 52 -0.40 -7.71 0.18
C SER A 52 1.02 -7.23 0.47
N SER A 53 2.02 -8.09 0.26
CA SER A 53 3.43 -7.78 0.47
C SER A 53 3.96 -6.82 -0.59
N GLU A 54 3.46 -6.87 -1.82
CA GLU A 54 3.82 -5.95 -2.90
C GLU A 54 3.26 -4.54 -2.70
N CYS A 55 2.06 -4.41 -2.14
CA CYS A 55 1.45 -3.10 -1.92
C CYS A 55 2.08 -2.32 -0.75
N LYS A 56 2.74 -2.99 0.20
CA LYS A 56 3.41 -2.33 1.35
C LYS A 56 4.58 -1.41 0.92
N PRO A 57 5.52 -1.84 0.05
CA PRO A 57 6.55 -0.97 -0.52
C PRO A 57 6.02 0.32 -1.13
N LEU A 58 4.93 0.24 -1.89
CA LEU A 58 4.35 1.41 -2.55
C LEU A 58 3.83 2.44 -1.54
N ASN A 59 3.21 1.98 -0.45
CA ASN A 59 2.80 2.86 0.65
C ASN A 59 4.01 3.46 1.39
N ILE A 60 5.08 2.68 1.56
CA ILE A 60 6.32 3.17 2.17
C ILE A 60 6.98 4.22 1.29
N LEU A 61 7.02 4.03 -0.04
CA LEU A 61 7.56 5.02 -0.99
C LEU A 61 6.78 6.34 -0.94
N ALA A 62 5.45 6.29 -0.94
CA ALA A 62 4.63 7.50 -0.81
C ALA A 62 4.86 8.21 0.53
N SER A 63 5.02 7.45 1.62
CA SER A 63 5.36 8.01 2.93
C SER A 63 6.77 8.62 2.95
N LEU A 64 7.74 8.00 2.27
CA LEU A 64 9.11 8.51 2.15
C LEU A 64 9.15 9.82 1.39
N GLU A 65 8.45 9.92 0.26
CA GLU A 65 8.32 11.15 -0.54
C GLU A 65 7.86 12.33 0.34
N SER A 66 6.84 12.11 1.18
CA SER A 66 6.35 13.12 2.11
C SER A 66 7.35 13.48 3.22
N LEU A 67 8.04 12.50 3.80
CA LEU A 67 9.03 12.75 4.86
C LEU A 67 10.28 13.47 4.33
N GLU A 68 10.76 13.09 3.15
CA GLU A 68 11.89 13.72 2.49
C GLU A 68 11.55 15.16 2.09
N HIS A 69 10.31 15.43 1.65
CA HIS A 69 9.86 16.79 1.41
C HIS A 69 9.93 17.66 2.68
N HIS A 70 9.45 17.16 3.81
CA HIS A 70 9.57 17.86 5.09
C HIS A 70 11.02 18.13 5.48
N ALA A 71 11.91 17.14 5.30
CA ALA A 71 13.33 17.28 5.60
C ALA A 71 14.00 18.37 4.74
N ILE A 72 13.71 18.41 3.43
CA ILE A 72 14.24 19.43 2.52
C ILE A 72 13.68 20.82 2.86
N ALA A 73 12.39 20.90 3.18
CA ALA A 73 11.73 22.16 3.52
C ALA A 73 12.07 22.69 4.92
N GLY A 74 12.82 21.94 5.74
CA GLY A 74 13.08 22.30 7.14
C GLY A 74 11.80 22.32 8.00
N THR A 75 10.78 21.55 7.60
CA THR A 75 9.50 21.45 8.31
C THR A 75 9.32 20.05 8.90
N PHE A 76 8.27 19.86 9.70
CA PHE A 76 7.99 18.57 10.34
C PHE A 76 6.56 18.13 10.06
N PRO A 77 6.34 16.82 9.81
CA PRO A 77 5.00 16.28 9.66
C PRO A 77 4.24 16.35 11.00
N PRO A 78 2.89 16.41 10.98
CA PRO A 78 2.06 16.56 12.18
C PRO A 78 2.38 15.54 13.27
N GLN A 79 2.67 14.29 12.91
CA GLN A 79 2.97 13.22 13.85
C GLN A 79 4.22 13.54 14.69
N ILE A 80 5.24 14.21 14.13
CA ILE A 80 6.44 14.62 14.86
C ILE A 80 6.15 15.87 15.70
N LEU A 81 5.42 16.85 15.13
CA LEU A 81 5.04 18.07 15.85
C LEU A 81 4.20 17.79 17.10
N GLU A 82 3.27 16.85 17.00
CA GLU A 82 2.37 16.48 18.10
C GLU A 82 3.08 15.63 19.16
N SER A 83 4.04 14.80 18.76
CA SER A 83 4.79 13.94 19.68
C SER A 83 5.87 14.71 20.46
N PHE A 84 6.50 15.70 19.83
CA PHE A 84 7.60 16.48 20.42
C PHE A 84 7.19 17.94 20.54
N LYS A 85 6.30 18.24 21.49
CA LYS A 85 5.85 19.63 21.76
C LYS A 85 6.93 20.40 22.52
N THR A 86 7.10 21.67 22.17
CA THR A 86 7.92 22.58 22.97
C THR A 86 7.28 22.69 24.37
N PRO A 87 8.02 22.41 25.46
CA PRO A 87 7.45 22.53 26.79
C PRO A 87 7.07 23.99 27.05
N LYS A 88 5.90 24.20 27.65
CA LYS A 88 5.48 25.52 28.11
C LYS A 88 6.11 25.78 29.47
N PHE A 89 7.18 26.57 29.50
CA PHE A 89 7.80 26.98 30.74
C PHE A 89 7.08 28.22 31.30
N GLN A 90 6.76 28.20 32.59
CA GLN A 90 6.34 29.38 33.32
C GLN A 90 7.59 29.97 33.98
N PHE A 91 8.02 31.13 33.48
CA PHE A 91 9.16 31.83 34.02
C PHE A 91 8.74 32.78 35.15
N SER A 92 9.63 32.99 36.12
CA SER A 92 9.45 34.05 37.10
C SER A 92 9.58 35.42 36.43
N THR A 93 8.90 36.43 36.98
CA THR A 93 8.96 37.82 36.49
C THR A 93 10.39 38.37 36.48
N THR A 94 11.24 37.94 37.42
CA THR A 94 12.66 38.29 37.48
C THR A 94 13.44 37.73 36.30
N PHE A 95 13.12 36.52 35.85
CA PHE A 95 13.77 35.91 34.69
C PHE A 95 13.24 36.49 33.38
N THR A 96 11.94 36.75 33.25
CA THR A 96 11.36 37.35 32.04
C THR A 96 11.98 38.70 31.67
N ASN A 97 12.39 39.49 32.68
CA ASN A 97 13.00 40.79 32.49
C ASN A 97 14.53 40.75 32.32
N SER A 98 15.15 39.56 32.26
CA SER A 98 16.59 39.43 32.05
C SER A 98 16.94 39.38 30.55
N GLY A 99 18.16 39.79 30.19
CA GLY A 99 18.69 39.59 28.83
C GLY A 99 18.85 38.12 28.46
N ASP A 100 18.99 37.24 29.45
CA ASP A 100 19.19 35.79 29.27
C ASP A 100 17.90 35.04 28.90
N HIS A 101 16.73 35.67 29.12
CA HIS A 101 15.43 35.08 28.82
C HIS A 101 15.31 34.69 27.34
N GLN A 102 15.62 35.65 26.46
CA GLN A 102 15.50 35.46 25.02
C GLN A 102 16.50 34.41 24.51
N ALA A 103 17.73 34.45 25.01
CA ALA A 103 18.77 33.47 24.66
C ALA A 103 18.36 32.04 25.09
N SER A 104 17.76 31.89 26.27
CA SER A 104 17.32 30.59 26.79
C SER A 104 16.12 30.03 26.01
N LEU A 105 15.16 30.88 25.63
CA LEU A 105 14.03 30.48 24.79
C LEU A 105 14.49 30.03 23.40
N VAL A 106 15.37 30.79 22.76
CA VAL A 106 15.96 30.42 21.46
C VAL A 106 16.76 29.12 21.57
N GLY A 107 17.53 28.94 22.65
CA GLY A 107 18.26 27.70 22.91
C GLY A 107 17.33 26.49 23.02
N LEU A 108 16.24 26.61 23.77
CA LEU A 108 15.24 25.56 23.90
C LEU A 108 14.57 25.23 22.55
N GLU A 109 14.16 26.25 21.80
CA GLU A 109 13.55 26.07 20.48
C GLU A 109 14.50 25.34 19.52
N ASN A 110 15.78 25.71 19.52
CA ASN A 110 16.81 25.04 18.73
C ASN A 110 16.98 23.58 19.16
N THR A 111 17.08 23.28 20.45
CA THR A 111 17.19 21.90 20.94
C THR A 111 15.97 21.04 20.56
N VAL A 112 14.76 21.60 20.67
CA VAL A 112 13.54 20.90 20.24
C VAL A 112 13.54 20.69 18.72
N SER A 113 13.97 21.68 17.94
CA SER A 113 14.07 21.58 16.49
C SER A 113 15.09 20.51 16.06
N GLU A 114 16.28 20.48 16.68
CA GLU A 114 17.31 19.47 16.45
C GLU A 114 16.81 18.06 16.79
N CYS A 115 16.10 17.91 17.92
CA CYS A 115 15.49 16.65 18.31
C CYS A 115 14.47 16.17 17.27
N ARG A 116 13.58 17.05 16.81
CA ARG A 116 12.62 16.74 15.73
C ARG A 116 13.32 16.38 14.43
N GLY A 117 14.40 17.07 14.08
CA GLY A 117 15.25 16.77 12.91
C GLY A 117 15.86 15.37 12.99
N SER A 118 16.43 15.01 14.14
CA SER A 118 16.98 13.67 14.39
C SER A 118 15.92 12.57 14.26
N VAL A 119 14.74 12.79 14.83
CA VAL A 119 13.60 11.86 14.73
C VAL A 119 13.14 11.70 13.28
N LEU A 120 13.02 12.80 12.54
CA LEU A 120 12.65 12.76 11.12
C LEU A 120 13.67 11.97 10.29
N ALA A 121 14.97 12.22 10.50
CA ALA A 121 16.04 11.49 9.83
C ALA A 121 15.97 9.99 10.14
N ARG A 122 15.75 9.62 11.41
CA ARG A 122 15.60 8.23 11.81
C ARG A 122 14.38 7.55 11.20
N PHE A 123 13.25 8.26 11.09
CA PHE A 123 12.08 7.73 10.40
C PHE A 123 12.34 7.46 8.92
N ILE A 124 13.03 8.37 8.23
CA ILE A 124 13.41 8.18 6.82
C ILE A 124 14.30 6.94 6.69
N GLU A 125 15.32 6.79 7.53
CA GLU A 125 16.22 5.63 7.53
C GLU A 125 15.47 4.31 7.77
N MET A 126 14.61 4.25 8.79
CA MET A 126 13.80 3.07 9.09
C MET A 126 12.90 2.68 7.92
N LYS A 127 12.32 3.66 7.22
CA LYS A 127 11.48 3.41 6.04
C LYS A 127 12.29 2.88 4.87
N LYS A 128 13.51 3.42 4.62
CA LYS A 128 14.43 2.92 3.59
C LYS A 128 14.86 1.48 3.85
N MET A 129 15.25 1.16 5.08
CA MET A 129 15.57 -0.22 5.50
C MET A 129 14.36 -1.17 5.34
N GLY A 130 13.15 -0.67 5.62
CA GLY A 130 11.92 -1.41 5.37
C GLY A 130 11.74 -1.77 3.89
N LEU A 131 12.04 -0.85 2.96
CA LEU A 131 11.97 -1.13 1.52
C LEU A 131 12.93 -2.23 1.09
N GLU A 132 14.17 -2.20 1.58
CA GLU A 132 15.17 -3.23 1.29
C GLU A 132 14.69 -4.60 1.77
N THR A 133 14.09 -4.66 2.96
CA THR A 133 13.50 -5.88 3.49
C THR A 133 12.44 -6.44 2.54
N TYR A 134 11.50 -5.62 2.07
CA TYR A 134 10.49 -6.08 1.11
C TYR A 134 11.08 -6.48 -0.25
N ALA A 135 12.12 -5.80 -0.72
CA ALA A 135 12.80 -6.15 -1.97
C ALA A 135 13.35 -7.59 -1.91
N THR A 136 13.87 -8.03 -0.76
CA THR A 136 14.33 -9.43 -0.59
C THR A 136 13.18 -10.44 -0.56
N MET A 137 12.02 -10.07 0.02
CA MET A 137 10.84 -10.93 0.11
C MET A 137 10.13 -11.13 -1.23
N LEU A 138 10.30 -10.21 -2.18
CA LEU A 138 9.65 -10.18 -3.49
C LEU A 138 10.58 -10.71 -4.61
N THR A 139 11.50 -11.60 -4.28
CA THR A 139 12.39 -12.26 -5.23
C THR A 139 11.82 -13.58 -5.73
N ILE A 140 12.19 -13.98 -6.95
CA ILE A 140 11.84 -15.30 -7.50
C ILE A 140 12.28 -16.43 -6.57
N ARG A 141 13.45 -16.28 -5.92
CA ARG A 141 13.94 -17.25 -4.93
C ARG A 141 13.00 -17.38 -3.73
N ALA A 142 12.57 -16.26 -3.17
CA ALA A 142 11.61 -16.24 -2.06
C ALA A 142 10.26 -16.85 -2.47
N PHE A 143 9.77 -16.56 -3.68
CA PHE A 143 8.56 -17.19 -4.21
C PHE A 143 8.70 -18.71 -4.31
N ARG A 144 9.80 -19.22 -4.86
CA ARG A 144 10.05 -20.67 -4.96
C ARG A 144 9.97 -21.36 -3.60
N GLN A 145 10.61 -20.80 -2.58
CA GLN A 145 10.56 -21.35 -1.22
C GLN A 145 9.14 -21.40 -0.64
N LYS A 146 8.37 -20.31 -0.82
CA LYS A 146 6.98 -20.27 -0.35
C LYS A 146 6.05 -21.22 -1.12
N ILE A 147 6.24 -21.34 -2.44
CA ILE A 147 5.53 -22.31 -3.28
C ILE A 147 5.85 -23.72 -2.79
N GLU A 148 7.12 -24.04 -2.57
CA GLU A 148 7.53 -25.36 -2.08
C GLU A 148 6.89 -25.70 -0.74
N ALA A 149 6.92 -24.79 0.22
CA ALA A 149 6.26 -24.98 1.51
C ALA A 149 4.73 -25.18 1.36
N THR A 150 4.09 -24.37 0.51
CA THR A 150 2.64 -24.43 0.27
C THR A 150 2.23 -25.72 -0.41
N VAL A 151 2.94 -26.10 -1.47
CA VAL A 151 2.70 -27.32 -2.24
C VAL A 151 2.96 -28.54 -1.38
N LYS A 152 4.05 -28.57 -0.61
CA LYS A 152 4.33 -29.66 0.33
C LYS A 152 3.20 -29.83 1.34
N THR A 153 2.82 -28.75 2.03
CA THR A 153 1.75 -28.78 3.04
C THR A 153 0.42 -29.24 2.44
N THR A 154 0.07 -28.74 1.26
CA THR A 154 -1.16 -29.11 0.56
C THR A 154 -1.13 -30.57 0.11
N PHE A 155 -0.01 -31.01 -0.45
CA PHE A 155 0.18 -32.39 -0.90
C PHE A 155 0.12 -33.37 0.26
N ASP A 156 0.78 -33.09 1.38
CA ASP A 156 0.75 -33.92 2.59
C ASP A 156 -0.68 -34.02 3.16
N THR A 157 -1.46 -32.93 3.04
CA THR A 157 -2.88 -32.90 3.47
C THR A 157 -3.79 -33.69 2.52
N LEU A 158 -3.53 -33.68 1.22
CA LEU A 158 -4.33 -34.41 0.22
C LEU A 158 -3.96 -35.89 0.16
N ASN A 159 -2.70 -36.22 0.41
CA ASN A 159 -2.17 -37.57 0.48
C ASN A 159 -2.33 -38.21 1.88
N PHE A 160 -3.36 -37.79 2.63
CA PHE A 160 -3.55 -37.98 4.09
C PHE A 160 -3.49 -39.44 4.60
N GLN A 161 -3.47 -40.43 3.72
CA GLN A 161 -3.46 -41.84 4.10
C GLN A 161 -2.30 -42.66 3.53
N GLY A 162 -1.36 -42.04 2.80
CA GLY A 162 -0.21 -42.79 2.23
C GLY A 162 -0.65 -43.99 1.39
N VAL A 163 -1.83 -43.92 0.77
CA VAL A 163 -2.37 -45.00 -0.06
C VAL A 163 -1.47 -45.09 -1.28
N GLU A 164 -0.54 -46.03 -1.27
CA GLU A 164 0.25 -46.33 -2.44
C GLU A 164 -0.62 -47.08 -3.46
N PRO A 165 -0.57 -46.68 -4.74
CA PRO A 165 0.17 -45.55 -5.31
C PRO A 165 -0.59 -44.22 -5.21
N CYS A 166 0.14 -43.12 -4.99
CA CYS A 166 -0.38 -41.76 -5.08
C CYS A 166 -1.00 -41.53 -6.47
N PRO A 167 -2.19 -40.90 -6.58
CA PRO A 167 -2.81 -40.68 -7.87
C PRO A 167 -1.94 -39.85 -8.81
N GLU A 168 -1.75 -40.32 -10.05
CA GLU A 168 -0.91 -39.65 -11.06
C GLU A 168 -1.32 -38.19 -11.31
N TYR A 169 -2.62 -37.89 -11.27
CA TYR A 169 -3.11 -36.52 -11.45
C TYR A 169 -2.59 -35.57 -10.36
N LEU A 170 -2.42 -36.06 -9.12
CA LEU A 170 -1.96 -35.25 -7.99
C LEU A 170 -0.46 -34.97 -8.10
N ILE A 171 0.31 -35.93 -8.61
CA ILE A 171 1.74 -35.77 -8.91
C ILE A 171 1.91 -34.73 -10.03
N LYS A 172 1.14 -34.85 -11.11
CA LYS A 172 1.15 -33.90 -12.21
C LYS A 172 0.77 -32.49 -11.76
N ASP A 173 -0.31 -32.34 -11.01
CA ASP A 173 -0.75 -31.05 -10.47
C ASP A 173 0.33 -30.40 -9.59
N ARG A 174 1.07 -31.21 -8.82
CA ARG A 174 2.20 -30.76 -7.99
C ARG A 174 3.32 -30.22 -8.87
N GLU A 175 3.74 -30.97 -9.89
CA GLU A 175 4.79 -30.58 -10.84
C GLU A 175 4.41 -29.32 -11.63
N ASP A 176 3.17 -29.25 -12.11
CA ASP A 176 2.63 -28.08 -12.80
C ASP A 176 2.64 -26.84 -11.90
N THR A 177 2.28 -27.00 -10.62
CA THR A 177 2.32 -25.90 -9.63
C THR A 177 3.76 -25.45 -9.34
N PHE A 178 4.73 -26.37 -9.27
CA PHE A 178 6.14 -26.01 -9.11
C PHE A 178 6.72 -25.29 -10.32
N THR A 179 6.35 -25.74 -11.51
CA THR A 179 6.85 -25.22 -12.77
C THR A 179 6.29 -23.82 -13.05
N ASN A 180 4.98 -23.67 -12.90
CA ASN A 180 4.27 -22.42 -13.24
C ASN A 180 4.14 -21.45 -12.06
N GLY A 181 4.28 -21.94 -10.83
CA GLY A 181 4.10 -21.17 -9.60
C GLY A 181 4.87 -19.84 -9.55
N PRO A 182 6.15 -19.77 -9.95
CA PRO A 182 6.89 -18.51 -9.95
C PRO A 182 6.25 -17.45 -10.89
N SER A 183 5.82 -17.85 -12.08
CA SER A 183 5.15 -16.97 -13.05
C SER A 183 3.78 -16.50 -12.54
N ILE A 184 3.04 -17.40 -11.88
CA ILE A 184 1.77 -17.09 -11.19
C ILE A 184 2.00 -16.04 -10.10
N CYS A 185 3.02 -16.22 -9.26
CA CYS A 185 3.38 -15.27 -8.20
C CYS A 185 3.80 -13.91 -8.78
N GLN A 186 4.59 -13.92 -9.87
CA GLN A 186 5.01 -12.70 -10.55
C GLN A 186 3.82 -11.94 -11.14
N ARG A 187 2.83 -12.64 -11.70
CA ARG A 187 1.60 -12.00 -12.18
C ARG A 187 0.81 -11.37 -11.05
N ALA A 188 0.70 -12.01 -9.89
CA ALA A 188 0.06 -11.42 -8.71
C ALA A 188 0.76 -10.12 -8.26
N THR A 189 2.10 -10.10 -8.27
CA THR A 189 2.90 -8.88 -8.04
C THR A 189 2.58 -7.78 -9.06
N ILE A 190 2.46 -8.12 -10.36
CA ILE A 190 2.13 -7.14 -11.42
C ILE A 190 0.73 -6.54 -11.19
N ILE A 191 -0.25 -7.36 -10.88
CA ILE A 191 -1.62 -6.90 -10.57
C ILE A 191 -1.60 -5.97 -9.35
N ALA A 192 -0.94 -6.38 -8.26
CA ALA A 192 -0.82 -5.57 -7.05
C ALA A 192 -0.20 -4.19 -7.32
N ARG A 193 0.87 -4.14 -8.13
CA ARG A 193 1.48 -2.87 -8.56
C ARG A 193 0.50 -2.00 -9.34
N GLY A 194 -0.20 -2.59 -10.31
CA GLY A 194 -1.19 -1.88 -11.12
C GLY A 194 -2.29 -1.25 -10.25
N ASP A 195 -2.86 -2.03 -9.33
CA ASP A 195 -3.92 -1.58 -8.43
C ASP A 195 -3.44 -0.49 -7.47
N CYS A 196 -2.28 -0.68 -6.85
CA CYS A 196 -1.72 0.30 -5.93
C CYS A 196 -1.31 1.61 -6.66
N MET A 197 -0.82 1.55 -7.91
CA MET A 197 -0.59 2.73 -8.75
C MET A 197 -1.90 3.45 -9.11
N ALA A 198 -2.94 2.70 -9.51
CA ALA A 198 -4.24 3.25 -9.84
C ALA A 198 -4.90 3.92 -8.63
N GLU A 199 -4.80 3.31 -7.45
CA GLU A 199 -5.30 3.86 -6.19
C GLU A 199 -4.56 5.15 -5.82
N ASN A 200 -3.23 5.16 -5.93
CA ASN A 200 -2.42 6.37 -5.68
C ASN A 200 -2.77 7.49 -6.65
N ALA A 201 -2.96 7.19 -7.94
CA ALA A 201 -3.41 8.17 -8.92
C ALA A 201 -4.80 8.74 -8.58
N ARG A 202 -5.74 7.90 -8.14
CA ARG A 202 -7.07 8.33 -7.66
C ARG A 202 -6.96 9.23 -6.43
N LYS A 203 -6.10 8.90 -5.46
CA LYS A 203 -5.86 9.72 -4.27
C LYS A 203 -5.27 11.09 -4.64
N LYS A 204 -4.26 11.13 -5.52
CA LYS A 204 -3.66 12.37 -6.01
C LYS A 204 -4.68 13.26 -6.73
N ARG A 205 -5.52 12.70 -7.61
CA ARG A 205 -6.61 13.46 -8.27
C ARG A 205 -7.62 14.02 -7.26
N LYS A 206 -8.04 13.21 -6.27
CA LYS A 206 -8.95 13.68 -5.21
C LYS A 206 -8.35 14.81 -4.38
N LEU A 207 -7.05 14.75 -4.07
CA LEU A 207 -6.36 15.81 -3.36
C LEU A 207 -6.30 17.09 -4.19
N GLN A 208 -5.97 16.98 -5.48
CA GLN A 208 -5.96 18.13 -6.40
C GLN A 208 -7.34 18.80 -6.48
N HIS A 209 -8.41 18.02 -6.67
CA HIS A 209 -9.76 18.57 -6.68
C HIS A 209 -10.16 19.26 -5.37
N LYS A 210 -9.68 18.78 -4.22
CA LYS A 210 -9.90 19.47 -2.94
C LYS A 210 -9.15 20.78 -2.88
N VAL A 211 -7.88 20.80 -3.29
CA VAL A 211 -7.09 22.05 -3.36
C VAL A 211 -7.74 23.05 -4.31
N ASP A 212 -8.17 22.62 -5.50
CA ASP A 212 -8.85 23.49 -6.46
C ASP A 212 -10.19 24.00 -5.92
N SER A 213 -10.96 23.14 -5.23
CA SER A 213 -12.21 23.53 -4.56
C SER A 213 -11.98 24.49 -3.40
N ASP A 214 -10.94 24.27 -2.60
CA ASP A 214 -10.63 25.13 -1.45
C ASP A 214 -10.14 26.49 -1.95
N VAL A 215 -9.26 26.53 -2.97
CA VAL A 215 -8.77 27.76 -3.62
C VAL A 215 -9.92 28.57 -4.24
N THR A 216 -10.84 27.91 -4.96
CA THR A 216 -12.01 28.60 -5.53
C THR A 216 -12.96 29.15 -4.46
N MET A 217 -13.04 28.51 -3.28
CA MET A 217 -13.81 28.99 -2.13
C MET A 217 -13.09 30.10 -1.34
N THR A 218 -11.75 30.16 -1.33
CA THR A 218 -11.00 31.30 -0.75
C THR A 218 -10.93 32.50 -1.68
N GLU A 219 -10.91 32.31 -3.01
CA GLU A 219 -10.96 33.40 -3.99
C GLU A 219 -12.34 34.06 -4.07
N SER A 220 -13.41 33.35 -3.71
CA SER A 220 -14.73 33.92 -3.47
C SER A 220 -14.82 34.59 -2.08
N GLY A 221 -13.86 35.46 -1.79
CA GLY A 221 -13.88 36.30 -0.61
C GLY A 221 -15.14 37.19 -0.57
N PRO A 222 -15.57 37.67 0.62
CA PRO A 222 -16.78 38.49 0.78
C PRO A 222 -16.79 39.78 -0.06
N SER A 223 -15.62 40.20 -0.55
CA SER A 223 -15.46 41.28 -1.53
C SER A 223 -16.19 41.01 -2.86
N ASP A 224 -16.13 39.78 -3.38
CA ASP A 224 -16.70 39.46 -4.69
C ASP A 224 -18.22 39.32 -4.64
N ILE A 225 -18.78 38.75 -3.57
CA ILE A 225 -20.24 38.73 -3.38
C ILE A 225 -20.81 40.16 -3.30
N THR A 226 -20.13 41.05 -2.58
CA THR A 226 -20.56 42.45 -2.45
C THR A 226 -20.45 43.20 -3.78
N LYS A 227 -19.46 42.87 -4.61
CA LYS A 227 -19.27 43.41 -5.95
C LYS A 227 -20.30 42.87 -6.94
N THR A 228 -20.59 41.56 -6.92
CA THR A 228 -21.64 40.94 -7.73
C THR A 228 -23.03 41.47 -7.38
N ILE A 229 -23.34 41.63 -6.09
CA ILE A 229 -24.60 42.25 -5.65
C ILE A 229 -24.67 43.70 -6.12
N ARG A 230 -23.58 44.47 -6.01
CA ARG A 230 -23.53 45.86 -6.49
C ARG A 230 -23.74 45.96 -8.01
N ASP A 231 -23.09 45.10 -8.78
CA ASP A 231 -23.19 45.07 -10.24
C ASP A 231 -24.58 44.63 -10.72
N GLU A 232 -25.23 43.70 -10.01
CA GLU A 232 -26.63 43.34 -10.28
C GLU A 232 -27.61 44.46 -9.90
N MET A 233 -27.41 45.13 -8.75
CA MET A 233 -28.24 46.28 -8.37
C MET A 233 -28.08 47.42 -9.38
N GLU A 234 -26.86 47.73 -9.83
CA GLU A 234 -26.65 48.76 -10.87
C GLU A 234 -27.33 48.42 -12.20
N LYS A 235 -27.38 47.15 -12.59
CA LYS A 235 -28.12 46.71 -13.79
C LYS A 235 -29.64 46.85 -13.63
N MET A 236 -30.17 46.63 -12.44
CA MET A 236 -31.59 46.79 -12.14
C MET A 236 -32.05 48.25 -12.14
N PHE A 237 -31.17 49.19 -11.76
CA PHE A 237 -31.47 50.64 -11.73
C PHE A 237 -31.17 51.39 -13.02
N LYS A 238 -30.56 50.73 -14.04
CA LYS A 238 -30.29 51.30 -15.38
C LYS A 238 -31.35 50.92 -16.42
N LYS A 239 -32.50 50.39 -16.00
CA LYS A 239 -33.73 50.24 -16.81
C LYS A 239 -34.76 51.26 -16.35
#